data_AF-A0A0U3HSK0-F1
#
_entry.id   AF-A0A0U3HSK0-F1
#
_cell.length_a   1.000
_cell.length_b   1.000
_cell.length_c   1.000
_cell.angle_alpha   90.00
_cell.angle_beta   90.00
_cell.angle_gamma   90.00
#
_symmetry.space_group_name_H-M   'P 1'
#
loop_
_entity.id
_entity.type
_entity.pdbx_description
1 polymer ?
#
loop_
_entity_poly.entity_id
_entity_poly.type
_entity_poly.pdbx_seq_one_letter_code
_entity_poly.pdbx_strand_id
1 'polypeptide(L)'
;MAGTGGREGDAALLDGARVVVTRTPERALALARLLRREGAEVTAAPLLEATLPARTAPLAQLLDRAARAGHGDWLAVTSVNTVRALQALAGEDLGGRLAAARRAGLRVAAVGDATASALAAAGLGPDLVPAGAHSADGLLAGWPEEPDPGLALLPQSARARPVLADGLAARGYRVRAVTAYETVPWPAAAPLAPGAAQDGPDAPGVLDRGQLLARLSGPGVDAVVLTAPSHLDELVGEDPSVLAGPALVAIGEPTRRAAAAHGLHAVAAGRPTPEGVRDALVRALAARRGAPPGRSAPPGTPPGTDPNRPTQETTP
;
A
#
# COMPACT_ATOMS: atom_id res chain seq x y z
N MET A 1 -1.20 42.83 0.64
CA MET A 1 -1.82 42.57 -0.69
C MET A 1 -0.99 41.59 -1.54
N ALA A 2 -0.28 40.63 -0.92
CA ALA A 2 0.47 39.58 -1.64
C ALA A 2 -0.14 38.23 -1.23
N GLY A 3 -0.83 37.54 -2.15
CA GLY A 3 -1.44 36.24 -1.84
C GLY A 3 -2.39 35.67 -2.90
N THR A 4 -2.85 36.47 -3.87
CA THR A 4 -3.77 36.00 -4.91
C THR A 4 -3.06 35.39 -6.13
N GLY A 5 -1.93 35.97 -6.56
CA GLY A 5 -1.24 35.52 -7.79
C GLY A 5 -0.66 34.09 -7.74
N GLY A 6 -0.32 33.57 -6.56
CA GLY A 6 0.16 32.19 -6.41
C GLY A 6 -0.93 31.14 -6.61
N ARG A 7 -2.15 31.41 -6.10
CA ARG A 7 -3.27 30.47 -6.24
C ARG A 7 -3.86 30.44 -7.65
N GLU A 8 -3.88 31.58 -8.34
CA GLU A 8 -4.32 31.65 -9.74
C GLU A 8 -3.36 30.89 -10.67
N GLY A 9 -2.04 31.03 -10.47
CA GLY A 9 -1.03 30.27 -11.22
C GLY A 9 -1.09 28.77 -10.96
N ASP A 10 -1.37 28.36 -9.72
CA ASP A 10 -1.52 26.96 -9.39
C ASP A 10 -2.79 26.34 -10.01
N ALA A 11 -3.93 27.05 -9.99
CA ALA A 11 -5.18 26.57 -10.60
C ALA A 11 -5.01 26.37 -12.12
N ALA A 12 -4.28 27.27 -12.79
CA ALA A 12 -3.95 27.14 -14.21
C ALA A 12 -3.01 25.94 -14.54
N LEU A 13 -2.34 25.36 -13.54
CA LEU A 13 -1.56 24.13 -13.73
C LEU A 13 -2.43 22.88 -13.67
N LEU A 14 -3.54 22.93 -12.92
CA LEU A 14 -4.44 21.82 -12.71
C LEU A 14 -5.62 21.80 -13.70
N ASP A 15 -5.97 22.96 -14.27
CA ASP A 15 -7.01 23.05 -15.29
C ASP A 15 -6.70 22.15 -16.51
N GLY A 16 -7.60 21.21 -16.78
CA GLY A 16 -7.45 20.19 -17.83
C GLY A 16 -6.41 19.09 -17.54
N ALA A 17 -5.74 19.09 -16.38
CA ALA A 17 -4.73 18.10 -16.07
C ALA A 17 -5.36 16.72 -15.79
N ARG A 18 -4.87 15.67 -16.45
CA ARG A 18 -5.34 14.29 -16.29
C ARG A 18 -4.49 13.56 -15.26
N VAL A 19 -5.08 13.35 -14.09
CA VAL A 19 -4.44 12.83 -12.90
C VAL A 19 -4.96 11.44 -12.60
N VAL A 20 -4.05 10.47 -12.52
CA VAL A 20 -4.35 9.12 -12.04
C VAL A 20 -3.96 9.01 -10.57
N VAL A 21 -4.83 8.46 -9.72
CA VAL A 21 -4.53 8.19 -8.32
C VAL A 21 -4.51 6.67 -8.10
N THR A 22 -3.38 6.10 -7.67
CA THR A 22 -3.19 4.64 -7.59
C THR A 22 -3.84 4.02 -6.34
N ARG A 23 -5.12 4.31 -6.08
CA ARG A 23 -5.90 3.77 -4.95
C ARG A 23 -7.36 3.61 -5.36
N THR A 24 -8.15 2.96 -4.49
CA THR A 24 -9.59 2.74 -4.73
C THR A 24 -10.36 4.07 -4.86
N PRO A 25 -11.48 4.09 -5.61
CA PRO A 25 -12.28 5.30 -5.85
C PRO A 25 -12.75 5.98 -4.56
N GLU A 26 -13.24 5.22 -3.59
CA GLU A 26 -13.73 5.73 -2.30
C GLU A 26 -12.61 6.44 -1.55
N ARG A 27 -11.41 5.86 -1.60
CA ARG A 27 -10.23 6.41 -0.93
C ARG A 27 -9.61 7.58 -1.69
N ALA A 28 -9.90 7.73 -2.98
CA ALA A 28 -9.46 8.85 -3.82
C ALA A 28 -10.45 10.02 -3.80
N LEU A 29 -11.70 9.81 -3.38
CA LEU A 29 -12.80 10.77 -3.51
C LEU A 29 -12.49 12.19 -3.00
N ALA A 30 -11.92 12.31 -1.79
CA ALA A 30 -11.63 13.63 -1.22
C ALA A 30 -10.59 14.41 -2.05
N LEU A 31 -9.56 13.72 -2.54
CA LEU A 31 -8.57 14.30 -3.45
C LEU A 31 -9.19 14.60 -4.81
N ALA A 32 -9.99 13.68 -5.36
CA ALA A 32 -10.66 13.86 -6.64
C ALA A 32 -11.55 15.11 -6.64
N ARG A 33 -12.37 15.29 -5.59
CA ARG A 33 -13.21 16.49 -5.41
C ARG A 33 -12.38 17.76 -5.32
N LEU A 34 -11.26 17.74 -4.60
CA LEU A 34 -10.38 18.89 -4.49
C LEU A 34 -9.81 19.28 -5.86
N LEU A 35 -9.20 18.34 -6.57
CA LEU A 35 -8.54 18.60 -7.85
C LEU A 35 -9.54 18.97 -8.96
N ARG A 36 -10.74 18.37 -8.98
CA ARG A 36 -11.80 18.71 -9.95
C ARG A 36 -12.33 20.13 -9.79
N ARG A 37 -12.38 20.66 -8.55
CA ARG A 37 -12.71 22.07 -8.32
C ARG A 37 -11.68 23.03 -8.90
N GLU A 38 -10.47 22.54 -9.16
CA GLU A 38 -9.37 23.27 -9.80
C GLU A 38 -9.22 22.87 -11.29
N GLY A 39 -10.22 22.21 -11.89
CA GLY A 39 -10.28 21.90 -13.32
C GLY A 39 -9.60 20.59 -13.74
N ALA A 40 -9.02 19.82 -12.82
CA ALA A 40 -8.34 18.56 -13.16
C ALA A 40 -9.33 17.39 -13.40
N GLU A 41 -8.98 16.53 -14.35
CA GLU A 41 -9.64 15.26 -14.58
C GLU A 41 -8.99 14.17 -13.71
N VAL A 42 -9.76 13.58 -12.78
CA VAL A 42 -9.22 12.58 -11.85
C VAL A 42 -9.82 11.20 -12.10
N THR A 43 -8.93 10.22 -12.28
CA THR A 43 -9.24 8.80 -12.44
C THR A 43 -8.56 7.99 -11.34
N ALA A 44 -9.28 7.06 -10.74
CA ALA A 44 -8.74 6.11 -9.77
C ALA A 44 -8.19 4.88 -10.51
N ALA A 45 -7.06 4.37 -10.04
CA ALA A 45 -6.48 3.12 -10.52
C ALA A 45 -6.06 2.27 -9.31
N PRO A 46 -7.00 1.56 -8.67
CA PRO A 46 -6.63 0.55 -7.69
C PRO A 46 -5.77 -0.53 -8.36
N LEU A 47 -4.70 -0.93 -7.67
CA LEU A 47 -3.72 -1.87 -8.23
C LEU A 47 -3.66 -3.18 -7.47
N LEU A 48 -3.95 -3.14 -6.16
CA LEU A 48 -3.90 -4.30 -5.30
C LEU A 48 -5.17 -4.40 -4.46
N GLU A 49 -5.57 -5.63 -4.18
CA GLU A 49 -6.71 -5.94 -3.35
C GLU A 49 -6.45 -7.17 -2.49
N ALA A 50 -7.12 -7.25 -1.35
CA ALA A 50 -6.99 -8.40 -0.45
C ALA A 50 -8.09 -9.42 -0.74
N THR A 51 -7.73 -10.69 -0.85
CA THR A 51 -8.65 -11.82 -1.04
C THR A 51 -8.32 -12.95 -0.08
N LEU A 52 -9.25 -13.89 0.10
CA LEU A 52 -8.96 -15.15 0.80
C LEU A 52 -7.96 -15.97 -0.03
N PRO A 53 -7.04 -16.71 0.62
CA PRO A 53 -6.19 -17.64 -0.11
C PRO A 53 -7.03 -18.73 -0.78
N ALA A 54 -6.52 -19.31 -1.87
CA ALA A 54 -7.21 -20.39 -2.60
C ALA A 54 -7.59 -21.58 -1.69
N ARG A 55 -6.83 -21.81 -0.61
CA ARG A 55 -7.13 -22.81 0.42
C ARG A 55 -7.37 -22.13 1.76
N THR A 56 -8.62 -22.07 2.18
CA THR A 56 -9.03 -21.48 3.47
C THR A 56 -9.04 -22.47 4.63
N ALA A 57 -8.90 -23.78 4.36
CA ALA A 57 -8.92 -24.82 5.40
C ALA A 57 -7.92 -24.58 6.55
N PRO A 58 -6.66 -24.15 6.31
CA PRO A 58 -5.75 -23.81 7.40
C PRO A 58 -6.26 -22.68 8.30
N LEU A 59 -6.88 -21.65 7.71
CA LEU A 59 -7.43 -20.51 8.45
C LEU A 59 -8.65 -20.92 9.28
N ALA A 60 -9.54 -21.74 8.70
CA ALA A 60 -10.68 -22.32 9.41
C ALA A 60 -10.21 -23.16 10.62
N GLN A 61 -9.19 -24.01 10.43
CA GLN A 61 -8.62 -24.79 11.53
C GLN A 61 -7.93 -23.92 12.58
N LEU A 62 -7.33 -22.78 12.20
CA LEU A 62 -6.79 -21.83 13.17
C LEU A 62 -7.92 -21.20 13.99
N LEU A 63 -9.03 -20.81 13.36
CA LEU A 63 -10.23 -20.32 14.06
C LEU A 63 -10.80 -21.35 15.03
N ASP A 64 -10.88 -22.62 14.63
CA ASP A 64 -11.36 -23.68 15.51
C ASP A 64 -10.41 -23.92 16.69
N ARG A 65 -9.10 -23.76 16.50
CA ARG A 65 -8.12 -23.79 17.59
C ARG A 65 -8.31 -22.58 18.52
N ALA A 66 -8.49 -21.39 17.96
CA ALA A 66 -8.77 -20.17 18.74
C ALA A 66 -10.04 -20.33 19.59
N ALA A 67 -11.08 -20.98 19.06
CA ALA A 67 -12.33 -21.22 19.80
C ALA A 67 -12.19 -22.19 20.99
N ARG A 68 -11.10 -22.97 21.04
CA ARG A 68 -10.76 -23.89 22.14
C ARG A 68 -9.59 -23.41 23.00
N ALA A 69 -9.07 -22.22 22.72
CA ALA A 69 -7.95 -21.63 23.43
C ALA A 69 -8.36 -21.15 24.83
N GLY A 70 -7.37 -20.92 25.70
CA GLY A 70 -7.59 -20.46 27.07
C GLY A 70 -6.44 -19.62 27.61
N HIS A 71 -6.24 -19.65 28.92
CA HIS A 71 -5.18 -18.91 29.60
C HIS A 71 -3.79 -19.19 29.00
N GLY A 72 -2.99 -18.13 28.84
CA GLY A 72 -1.69 -18.20 28.19
C GLY A 72 -1.73 -18.24 26.65
N ASP A 73 -2.89 -18.46 26.03
CA ASP A 73 -3.04 -18.44 24.57
C ASP A 73 -3.37 -17.04 24.05
N TRP A 74 -2.91 -16.76 22.82
CA TRP A 74 -3.08 -15.48 22.15
C TRP A 74 -3.55 -15.62 20.70
N LEU A 75 -4.42 -14.71 20.29
CA LEU A 75 -4.73 -14.42 18.89
C LEU A 75 -4.13 -13.05 18.53
N ALA A 76 -3.12 -13.03 17.66
CA ALA A 76 -2.46 -11.80 17.24
C ALA A 76 -2.89 -11.40 15.83
N VAL A 77 -3.53 -10.24 15.71
CA VAL A 77 -4.10 -9.73 14.46
C VAL A 77 -3.38 -8.46 14.05
N THR A 78 -2.68 -8.51 12.92
CA THR A 78 -1.79 -7.43 12.48
C THR A 78 -2.29 -6.68 11.24
N SER A 79 -3.56 -6.83 10.89
CA SER A 79 -4.16 -6.19 9.73
C SER A 79 -5.68 -6.17 9.82
N VAL A 80 -6.30 -5.08 9.36
CA VAL A 80 -7.76 -5.01 9.17
C VAL A 80 -8.23 -6.07 8.17
N ASN A 81 -7.41 -6.41 7.17
CA ASN A 81 -7.75 -7.47 6.21
C ASN A 81 -7.76 -8.86 6.86
N THR A 82 -6.96 -9.08 7.90
CA THR A 82 -7.06 -10.31 8.69
C THR A 82 -8.43 -10.39 9.37
N VAL A 83 -8.92 -9.31 9.99
CA VAL A 83 -10.25 -9.29 10.62
C VAL A 83 -11.33 -9.66 9.61
N ARG A 84 -11.31 -9.04 8.43
CA ARG A 84 -12.24 -9.33 7.33
C ARG A 84 -12.16 -10.78 6.86
N ALA A 85 -10.95 -11.34 6.75
CA ALA A 85 -10.77 -12.75 6.39
C ALA A 85 -11.34 -13.70 7.44
N LEU A 86 -11.18 -13.38 8.73
CA LEU A 86 -11.77 -14.16 9.81
C LEU A 86 -13.30 -14.05 9.78
N GLN A 87 -13.88 -12.86 9.57
CA GLN A 87 -15.33 -12.66 9.43
C GLN A 87 -15.90 -13.40 8.21
N ALA A 88 -15.19 -13.39 7.07
CA ALA A 88 -15.61 -14.13 5.87
C ALA A 88 -15.74 -15.65 6.11
N LEU A 89 -15.00 -16.21 7.07
CA LEU A 89 -15.10 -17.63 7.47
C LEU A 89 -15.99 -17.88 8.69
N ALA A 90 -16.15 -16.89 9.57
CA ALA A 90 -16.84 -17.04 10.85
C ALA A 90 -18.24 -16.43 10.90
N GLY A 91 -18.61 -15.63 9.90
CA GLY A 91 -19.73 -14.70 10.00
C GLY A 91 -19.32 -13.38 10.67
N GLU A 92 -20.26 -12.44 10.72
CA GLU A 92 -20.02 -11.08 11.22
C GLU A 92 -19.66 -11.04 12.72
N ASP A 93 -20.21 -11.97 13.53
CA ASP A 93 -19.99 -12.04 14.99
C ASP A 93 -18.81 -12.97 15.36
N LEU A 94 -17.60 -12.49 15.09
CA LEU A 94 -16.36 -13.17 15.51
C LEU A 94 -16.27 -13.27 17.05
N GLY A 95 -16.79 -12.26 17.76
CA GLY A 95 -16.89 -12.21 19.21
C GLY A 95 -17.65 -13.38 19.80
N GLY A 96 -18.86 -13.64 19.30
CA GLY A 96 -19.70 -14.76 19.69
C GLY A 96 -19.01 -16.11 19.46
N ARG A 97 -18.34 -16.28 18.31
CA ARG A 97 -17.59 -17.53 18.00
C ARG A 97 -16.45 -17.80 18.98
N LEU A 98 -15.79 -16.75 19.49
CA LEU A 98 -14.66 -16.88 20.41
C LEU A 98 -15.02 -16.62 21.88
N ALA A 99 -16.31 -16.41 22.22
CA ALA A 99 -16.74 -16.03 23.55
C ALA A 99 -16.37 -17.06 24.63
N ALA A 100 -16.44 -18.36 24.32
CA ALA A 100 -16.03 -19.42 25.25
C ALA A 100 -14.53 -19.39 25.53
N ALA A 101 -13.70 -19.22 24.49
CA ALA A 101 -12.25 -19.10 24.62
C ALA A 101 -11.86 -17.84 25.39
N ARG A 102 -12.52 -16.70 25.13
CA ARG A 102 -12.33 -15.45 25.89
C ARG A 102 -12.61 -15.65 27.38
N ARG A 103 -13.72 -16.34 27.73
CA ARG A 103 -14.02 -16.71 29.14
C ARG A 103 -13.00 -17.67 29.73
N ALA A 104 -12.39 -18.53 28.92
CA ALA A 104 -11.32 -19.44 29.32
C ALA A 104 -9.93 -18.78 29.41
N GLY A 105 -9.80 -17.51 29.03
CA GLY A 105 -8.56 -16.72 29.18
C GLY A 105 -7.77 -16.46 27.89
N LEU A 106 -8.31 -16.79 26.70
CA LEU A 106 -7.69 -16.40 25.42
C LEU A 106 -7.51 -14.88 25.37
N ARG A 107 -6.31 -14.40 25.02
CA ARG A 107 -6.03 -12.97 24.84
C ARG A 107 -5.93 -12.59 23.36
N VAL A 108 -6.22 -11.34 23.03
CA VAL A 108 -6.23 -10.82 21.67
C VAL A 108 -5.30 -9.62 21.56
N ALA A 109 -4.41 -9.62 20.58
CA ALA A 109 -3.53 -8.51 20.28
C ALA A 109 -3.88 -7.89 18.92
N ALA A 110 -3.88 -6.56 18.84
CA ALA A 110 -4.05 -5.80 17.61
C ALA A 110 -2.82 -4.92 17.37
N VAL A 111 -2.31 -4.88 16.13
CA VAL A 111 -1.08 -4.12 15.82
C VAL A 111 -1.25 -2.59 15.93
N GLY A 112 -2.48 -2.09 15.90
CA GLY A 112 -2.76 -0.66 16.01
C GLY A 112 -4.26 -0.34 15.93
N ASP A 113 -4.59 0.93 16.10
CA ASP A 113 -5.97 1.40 16.32
C ASP A 113 -6.97 0.95 15.26
N ALA A 114 -6.62 1.04 13.98
CA ALA A 114 -7.52 0.63 12.91
C ALA A 114 -7.89 -0.87 12.98
N THR A 115 -6.93 -1.72 13.36
CA THR A 115 -7.19 -3.16 13.56
C THR A 115 -7.96 -3.40 14.85
N ALA A 116 -7.66 -2.66 15.92
CA ALA A 116 -8.40 -2.71 17.17
C ALA A 116 -9.89 -2.32 16.99
N SER A 117 -10.16 -1.24 16.25
CA SER A 117 -11.54 -0.82 15.93
C SER A 117 -12.27 -1.86 15.09
N ALA A 118 -11.61 -2.44 14.08
CA ALA A 118 -12.22 -3.49 13.26
C ALA A 118 -12.55 -4.74 14.08
N LEU A 119 -11.65 -5.15 14.97
CA LEU A 119 -11.85 -6.27 15.90
C LEU A 119 -13.01 -6.00 16.87
N ALA A 120 -13.07 -4.81 17.46
CA ALA A 120 -14.16 -4.41 18.36
C ALA A 120 -15.51 -4.39 17.62
N ALA A 121 -15.55 -3.89 16.39
CA ALA A 121 -16.76 -3.92 15.55
C ALA A 121 -17.22 -5.35 15.23
N ALA A 122 -16.29 -6.31 15.17
CA ALA A 122 -16.57 -7.74 15.03
C ALA A 122 -16.87 -8.45 16.36
N GLY A 123 -17.09 -7.71 17.46
CA GLY A 123 -17.41 -8.26 18.78
C GLY A 123 -16.21 -8.79 19.58
N LEU A 124 -14.97 -8.56 19.12
CA LEU A 124 -13.76 -9.12 19.72
C LEU A 124 -12.78 -8.02 20.14
N GLY A 125 -12.96 -7.42 21.32
CA GLY A 125 -12.05 -6.38 21.82
C GLY A 125 -10.62 -6.90 22.09
N PRO A 126 -9.56 -6.17 21.67
CA PRO A 126 -8.17 -6.54 21.96
C PRO A 126 -7.78 -6.22 23.41
N ASP A 127 -6.92 -7.08 23.99
CA ASP A 127 -6.29 -6.88 25.30
C ASP A 127 -4.93 -6.18 25.19
N LEU A 128 -4.33 -6.17 24.00
CA LEU A 128 -3.07 -5.49 23.71
C LEU A 128 -3.16 -4.70 22.40
N VAL A 129 -2.86 -3.41 22.49
CA VAL A 129 -2.55 -2.53 21.35
C VAL A 129 -1.25 -1.81 21.71
N PRO A 130 -0.21 -1.82 20.86
CA PRO A 130 1.05 -1.21 21.22
C PRO A 130 0.92 0.32 21.28
N ALA A 131 1.35 0.93 22.38
CA ALA A 131 1.28 2.40 22.56
C ALA A 131 2.27 3.18 21.67
N GLY A 132 3.29 2.48 21.14
CA GLY A 132 4.35 3.06 20.30
C GLY A 132 4.13 2.77 18.81
N ALA A 133 5.12 2.13 18.19
CA ALA A 133 5.05 1.81 16.76
C ALA A 133 3.96 0.75 16.48
N HIS A 134 2.99 1.08 15.64
CA HIS A 134 1.97 0.14 15.14
C HIS A 134 2.59 -0.92 14.21
N SER A 135 3.36 -1.84 14.78
CA SER A 135 4.24 -2.79 14.08
C SER A 135 4.39 -4.09 14.86
N ALA A 136 4.94 -5.12 14.21
CA ALA A 136 5.29 -6.39 14.86
C ALA A 136 6.26 -6.17 16.04
N ASP A 137 7.27 -5.33 15.86
CA ASP A 137 8.23 -4.96 16.91
C ASP A 137 7.56 -4.23 18.07
N GLY A 138 6.62 -3.33 17.78
CA GLY A 138 5.84 -2.65 18.82
C GLY A 138 4.96 -3.60 19.62
N LEU A 139 4.31 -4.55 18.94
CA LEU A 139 3.57 -5.63 19.61
C LEU A 139 4.49 -6.46 20.50
N LEU A 140 5.68 -6.81 20.03
CA LEU A 140 6.65 -7.53 20.86
C LEU A 140 7.07 -6.68 22.07
N ALA A 141 7.37 -5.39 21.89
CA ALA A 141 7.77 -4.52 22.99
C ALA A 141 6.68 -4.38 24.06
N GLY A 142 5.41 -4.34 23.67
CA GLY A 142 4.27 -4.29 24.58
C GLY A 142 3.74 -5.65 25.04
N TRP A 143 4.32 -6.75 24.59
CA TRP A 143 3.83 -8.08 24.94
C TRP A 143 4.16 -8.38 26.40
N PRO A 144 3.17 -8.78 27.22
CA PRO A 144 3.41 -9.04 28.63
C PRO A 144 4.30 -10.27 28.82
N GLU A 145 5.05 -10.27 29.92
CA GLU A 145 5.67 -11.49 30.41
C GLU A 145 4.59 -12.46 30.87
N GLU A 146 4.63 -13.69 30.34
CA GLU A 146 3.68 -14.74 30.65
C GLU A 146 4.45 -15.91 31.27
N PRO A 147 4.17 -16.30 32.54
CA PRO A 147 4.90 -17.37 33.21
C PRO A 147 4.73 -18.74 32.55
N ASP A 148 3.57 -18.99 31.93
CA ASP A 148 3.26 -20.21 31.18
C ASP A 148 2.75 -19.86 29.77
N PRO A 149 3.66 -19.54 28.82
CA PRO A 149 3.28 -19.20 27.46
C PRO A 149 2.60 -20.37 26.74
N GLY A 150 1.36 -20.14 26.32
CA GLY A 150 0.57 -21.12 25.58
C GLY A 150 0.83 -21.07 24.06
N LEU A 151 -0.25 -21.07 23.30
CA LEU A 151 -0.28 -20.93 21.85
C LEU A 151 -0.32 -19.47 21.44
N ALA A 152 0.42 -19.11 20.39
CA ALA A 152 0.24 -17.84 19.69
C ALA A 152 -0.29 -18.10 18.28
N LEU A 153 -1.53 -17.72 18.02
CA LEU A 153 -2.22 -17.90 16.74
C LEU A 153 -2.09 -16.62 15.91
N LEU A 154 -1.43 -16.71 14.77
CA LEU A 154 -1.08 -15.57 13.91
C LEU A 154 -1.72 -15.72 12.53
N PRO A 155 -2.99 -15.34 12.35
CA PRO A 155 -3.58 -15.17 11.02
C PRO A 155 -3.01 -13.90 10.37
N GLN A 156 -2.25 -14.05 9.29
CA GLN A 156 -1.45 -12.96 8.72
C GLN A 156 -1.49 -12.91 7.19
N SER A 157 -0.94 -11.86 6.59
CA SER A 157 -0.75 -11.79 5.14
C SER A 157 0.13 -12.92 4.63
N ALA A 158 -0.10 -13.40 3.40
CA ALA A 158 0.83 -14.30 2.71
C ALA A 158 2.27 -13.74 2.60
N ARG A 159 2.43 -12.41 2.65
CA ARG A 159 3.73 -11.71 2.59
C ARG A 159 4.22 -11.25 3.97
N ALA A 160 3.64 -11.76 5.06
CA ALA A 160 4.02 -11.35 6.41
C ALA A 160 5.47 -11.77 6.73
N ARG A 161 6.24 -10.83 7.26
CA ARG A 161 7.58 -11.11 7.77
C ARG A 161 7.49 -11.91 9.08
N PRO A 162 8.45 -12.79 9.39
CA PRO A 162 8.37 -13.67 10.54
C PRO A 162 8.64 -12.98 11.89
N VAL A 163 8.91 -11.67 11.92
CA VAL A 163 9.27 -10.88 13.11
C VAL A 163 8.43 -11.21 14.35
N LEU A 164 7.10 -11.14 14.25
CA LEU A 164 6.22 -11.42 15.39
C LEU A 164 6.24 -12.91 15.76
N ALA A 165 6.28 -13.80 14.77
CA ALA A 165 6.32 -15.24 15.00
C ALA A 165 7.62 -15.64 15.72
N ASP A 166 8.77 -15.20 15.22
CA ASP A 166 10.08 -15.50 15.80
C ASP A 166 10.21 -14.89 17.20
N GLY A 167 9.76 -13.64 17.38
CA GLY A 167 9.81 -12.96 18.67
C GLY A 167 8.93 -13.62 19.74
N LEU A 168 7.75 -14.13 19.38
CA LEU A 168 6.89 -14.87 20.31
C LEU A 168 7.43 -16.27 20.59
N ALA A 169 8.00 -16.96 19.60
CA ALA A 169 8.64 -18.25 19.80
C ALA A 169 9.84 -18.12 20.76
N ALA A 170 10.65 -17.07 20.62
CA ALA A 170 11.76 -16.76 21.53
C ALA A 170 11.31 -16.50 22.98
N ARG A 171 10.03 -16.17 23.18
CA ARG A 171 9.39 -15.99 24.51
C ARG A 171 8.66 -17.24 25.00
N GLY A 172 8.84 -18.38 24.34
CA GLY A 172 8.30 -19.67 24.77
C GLY A 172 6.92 -20.02 24.20
N TYR A 173 6.29 -19.16 23.40
CA TYR A 173 4.99 -19.47 22.81
C TYR A 173 5.10 -20.56 21.73
N ARG A 174 4.11 -21.45 21.70
CA ARG A 174 3.90 -22.37 20.57
C ARG A 174 3.19 -21.63 19.43
N VAL A 175 3.97 -21.08 18.51
CA VAL A 175 3.46 -20.23 17.43
C VAL A 175 2.81 -21.05 16.31
N ARG A 176 1.63 -20.61 15.86
CA ARG A 176 0.92 -21.10 14.67
C ARG A 176 0.57 -19.93 13.77
N ALA A 177 1.42 -19.69 12.79
CA ALA A 177 1.19 -18.71 11.75
C ALA A 177 0.45 -19.33 10.55
N VAL A 178 -0.59 -18.66 10.06
CA VAL A 178 -1.39 -19.10 8.91
C VAL A 178 -1.71 -17.91 8.02
N THR A 179 -1.66 -18.13 6.70
CA THR A 179 -2.13 -17.14 5.72
C THR A 179 -3.64 -16.92 5.87
N ALA A 180 -4.00 -15.71 6.28
CA ALA A 180 -5.38 -15.26 6.38
C ALA A 180 -5.88 -14.63 5.08
N TYR A 181 -5.00 -13.89 4.40
CA TYR A 181 -5.32 -13.23 3.15
C TYR A 181 -4.10 -13.12 2.23
N GLU A 182 -4.39 -13.01 0.94
CA GLU A 182 -3.43 -12.73 -0.11
C GLU A 182 -3.68 -11.32 -0.65
N THR A 183 -2.61 -10.65 -1.08
CA THR A 183 -2.71 -9.39 -1.81
C THR A 183 -2.44 -9.69 -3.28
N VAL A 184 -3.47 -9.49 -4.09
CA VAL A 184 -3.49 -9.83 -5.52
C VAL A 184 -3.72 -8.58 -6.36
N PRO A 185 -3.39 -8.61 -7.67
CA PRO A 185 -3.73 -7.52 -8.59
C PRO A 185 -5.24 -7.24 -8.60
N TRP A 186 -5.60 -5.97 -8.70
CA TRP A 186 -6.99 -5.53 -8.84
C TRP A 186 -7.46 -5.65 -10.31
N PRO A 187 -8.72 -6.06 -10.57
CA PRO A 187 -9.73 -6.47 -9.58
C PRO A 187 -9.55 -7.92 -9.12
N ALA A 188 -9.71 -8.17 -7.81
CA ALA A 188 -9.78 -9.53 -7.31
C ALA A 188 -11.15 -10.16 -7.65
N ALA A 189 -11.17 -11.47 -7.92
CA ALA A 189 -12.43 -12.19 -8.19
C ALA A 189 -13.38 -12.22 -6.97
N ALA A 190 -12.82 -12.28 -5.76
CA ALA A 190 -13.56 -12.31 -4.50
C ALA A 190 -12.84 -11.46 -3.44
N PRO A 191 -13.03 -10.12 -3.46
CA PRO A 191 -12.34 -9.24 -2.54
C PRO A 191 -12.88 -9.31 -1.11
N LEU A 192 -12.00 -9.19 -0.11
CA LEU A 192 -12.36 -9.13 1.31
C LEU A 192 -13.07 -7.83 1.71
N ALA A 193 -12.92 -6.80 0.90
CA ALA A 193 -13.63 -5.54 1.06
C ALA A 193 -14.06 -5.08 -0.33
N PRO A 194 -15.21 -5.56 -0.83
CA PRO A 194 -15.75 -5.06 -2.08
C PRO A 194 -15.85 -3.55 -1.97
N GLY A 195 -15.29 -2.82 -2.94
CA GLY A 195 -15.46 -1.38 -3.02
C GLY A 195 -16.94 -1.03 -2.94
N ALA A 196 -17.29 0.02 -2.19
CA ALA A 196 -18.66 0.51 -2.22
C ALA A 196 -18.89 1.06 -3.62
N ALA A 197 -19.91 0.58 -4.34
CA ALA A 197 -20.31 1.20 -5.59
C ALA A 197 -20.55 2.70 -5.32
N GLN A 198 -19.64 3.53 -5.80
CA GLN A 198 -19.75 4.98 -5.69
C GLN A 198 -20.46 5.45 -6.95
N ASP A 199 -21.77 5.29 -6.98
CA ASP A 199 -22.61 5.90 -8.01
C ASP A 199 -22.84 7.36 -7.62
N GLY A 200 -22.19 8.26 -8.34
CA GLY A 200 -22.36 9.69 -8.14
C GLY A 200 -21.49 10.52 -9.10
N PRO A 201 -21.91 11.75 -9.44
CA PRO A 201 -21.19 12.60 -10.38
C PRO A 201 -19.74 12.91 -9.92
N ASP A 202 -19.50 12.81 -8.61
CA ASP A 202 -18.20 13.09 -7.99
C ASP A 202 -17.26 11.88 -7.93
N ALA A 203 -17.72 10.67 -8.28
CA ALA A 203 -16.85 9.51 -8.23
C ALA A 203 -15.76 9.62 -9.31
N PRO A 204 -14.49 9.32 -9.00
CA PRO A 204 -13.48 9.15 -10.04
C PRO A 204 -13.84 7.93 -10.90
N GLY A 205 -13.68 8.07 -12.21
CA GLY A 205 -13.69 6.91 -13.11
C GLY A 205 -12.60 5.93 -12.67
N VAL A 206 -12.73 4.66 -13.05
CA VAL A 206 -11.82 3.60 -12.61
C VAL A 206 -11.09 3.01 -13.80
N LEU A 207 -9.78 2.79 -13.65
CA LEU A 207 -8.96 2.03 -14.59
C LEU A 207 -8.41 0.80 -13.92
N ASP A 208 -8.47 -0.33 -14.62
CA ASP A 208 -7.60 -1.45 -14.29
C ASP A 208 -6.15 -1.16 -14.70
N ARG A 209 -5.23 -2.03 -14.26
CA ARG A 209 -3.79 -1.88 -14.54
C ARG A 209 -3.50 -1.86 -16.04
N GLY A 210 -4.16 -2.70 -16.84
CA GLY A 210 -3.94 -2.76 -18.30
C GLY A 210 -4.40 -1.48 -19.00
N GLN A 211 -5.57 -0.97 -18.64
CA GLN A 211 -6.11 0.30 -19.13
C GLN A 211 -5.22 1.48 -18.73
N LEU A 212 -4.68 1.47 -17.50
CA LEU A 212 -3.73 2.49 -17.06
C LEU A 212 -2.43 2.45 -17.89
N LEU A 213 -1.82 1.28 -18.08
CA LEU A 213 -0.61 1.14 -18.89
C LEU A 213 -0.81 1.58 -20.33
N ALA A 214 -1.97 1.27 -20.93
CA ALA A 214 -2.34 1.74 -22.26
C ALA A 214 -2.41 3.28 -22.32
N ARG A 215 -2.97 3.95 -21.29
CA ARG A 215 -3.01 5.42 -21.22
C ARG A 215 -1.65 6.06 -20.97
N LEU A 216 -0.79 5.41 -20.20
CA LEU A 216 0.57 5.87 -19.93
C LEU A 216 1.48 5.80 -21.16
N SER A 217 1.16 4.92 -22.12
CA SER A 217 1.88 4.79 -23.39
C SER A 217 1.59 5.92 -24.38
N GLY A 218 0.57 6.74 -24.12
CA GLY A 218 0.17 7.87 -24.96
C GLY A 218 0.15 9.19 -24.18
N PRO A 219 -0.27 10.31 -24.81
CA PRO A 219 -0.36 11.60 -24.14
C PRO A 219 -1.58 11.68 -23.23
N GLY A 220 -2.00 10.60 -22.56
CA GLY A 220 -3.29 10.46 -21.86
C GLY A 220 -3.25 10.70 -20.35
N VAL A 221 -2.05 10.84 -19.75
CA VAL A 221 -1.87 11.02 -18.30
C VAL A 221 -0.80 12.08 -18.07
N ASP A 222 -1.18 13.18 -17.41
CA ASP A 222 -0.26 14.27 -17.08
C ASP A 222 0.45 14.03 -15.75
N ALA A 223 -0.21 13.34 -14.81
CA ALA A 223 0.37 12.98 -13.52
C ALA A 223 -0.17 11.67 -12.94
N VAL A 224 0.68 10.97 -12.18
CA VAL A 224 0.34 9.79 -11.38
C VAL A 224 0.65 10.05 -9.92
N VAL A 225 -0.36 9.90 -9.07
CA VAL A 225 -0.26 9.95 -7.61
C VAL A 225 -0.08 8.53 -7.09
N LEU A 226 1.14 8.22 -6.66
CA LEU A 226 1.57 6.97 -6.04
C LEU A 226 1.23 6.97 -4.55
N THR A 227 0.41 6.01 -4.13
CA THR A 227 -0.21 6.02 -2.79
C THR A 227 0.39 5.01 -1.82
N ALA A 228 1.23 4.09 -2.30
CA ALA A 228 2.00 3.15 -1.49
C ALA A 228 3.17 2.58 -2.30
N PRO A 229 4.28 2.17 -1.65
CA PRO A 229 5.37 1.44 -2.32
C PRO A 229 4.88 0.21 -3.09
N SER A 230 4.03 -0.62 -2.48
CA SER A 230 3.52 -1.83 -3.13
C SER A 230 2.64 -1.56 -4.35
N HIS A 231 1.95 -0.42 -4.39
CA HIS A 231 1.19 0.00 -5.59
C HIS A 231 2.13 0.44 -6.70
N LEU A 232 3.22 1.12 -6.36
CA LEU A 232 4.25 1.44 -7.34
C LEU A 232 4.86 0.16 -7.91
N ASP A 233 5.27 -0.78 -7.05
CA ASP A 233 5.88 -2.05 -7.48
C ASP A 233 4.94 -2.84 -8.40
N GLU A 234 3.66 -2.93 -8.06
CA GLU A 234 2.63 -3.55 -8.91
C GLU A 234 2.48 -2.83 -10.26
N LEU A 235 2.51 -1.50 -10.27
CA LEU A 235 2.36 -0.72 -11.49
C LEU A 235 3.53 -0.94 -12.45
N VAL A 236 4.76 -0.76 -11.96
CA VAL A 236 5.97 -0.82 -12.79
C VAL A 236 6.32 -2.25 -13.18
N GLY A 237 6.05 -3.24 -12.32
CA GLY A 237 6.52 -4.60 -12.54
C GLY A 237 8.03 -4.62 -12.74
N GLU A 238 8.48 -5.12 -13.90
CA GLU A 238 9.90 -5.15 -14.29
C GLU A 238 10.35 -3.93 -15.10
N ASP A 239 9.41 -3.06 -15.53
CA ASP A 239 9.69 -1.94 -16.42
C ASP A 239 9.27 -0.59 -15.80
N PRO A 240 10.20 0.12 -15.14
CA PRO A 240 9.94 1.47 -14.63
C PRO A 240 9.64 2.49 -15.72
N SER A 241 10.01 2.24 -16.98
CA SER A 241 9.86 3.22 -18.07
C SER A 241 8.38 3.52 -18.40
N VAL A 242 7.45 2.66 -17.98
CA VAL A 242 6.00 2.91 -18.06
C VAL A 242 5.57 4.19 -17.33
N LEU A 243 6.40 4.70 -16.42
CA LEU A 243 6.17 5.95 -15.67
C LEU A 243 7.08 7.11 -16.11
N ALA A 244 7.81 6.99 -17.23
CA ALA A 244 8.64 8.09 -17.75
C ALA A 244 7.81 9.27 -18.29
N GLY A 245 6.61 8.96 -18.81
CA GLY A 245 5.69 9.92 -19.42
C GLY A 245 5.15 10.97 -18.45
N PRO A 246 4.46 10.63 -17.35
CA PRO A 246 3.75 11.57 -16.49
C PRO A 246 4.62 12.27 -15.42
N ALA A 247 4.07 13.29 -14.76
CA ALA A 247 4.59 13.78 -13.47
C ALA A 247 4.31 12.75 -12.37
N LEU A 248 5.27 12.51 -11.47
CA LEU A 248 5.08 11.56 -10.38
C LEU A 248 4.95 12.27 -9.04
N VAL A 249 3.90 11.93 -8.31
CA VAL A 249 3.64 12.42 -6.96
C VAL A 249 3.62 11.25 -6.00
N ALA A 250 4.36 11.33 -4.91
CA ALA A 250 4.32 10.35 -3.83
C ALA A 250 3.45 10.89 -2.68
N ILE A 251 2.51 10.09 -2.16
CA ILE A 251 1.67 10.48 -1.01
C ILE A 251 2.48 10.78 0.26
N GLY A 252 3.74 10.32 0.31
CA GLY A 252 4.68 10.59 1.38
C GLY A 252 6.06 10.02 1.10
N GLU A 253 6.97 10.26 2.04
CA GLU A 253 8.38 9.94 1.93
C GLU A 253 8.70 8.45 1.68
N PRO A 254 8.02 7.47 2.31
CA PRO A 254 8.27 6.06 2.01
C PRO A 254 8.03 5.71 0.54
N THR A 255 6.93 6.22 -0.05
CA THR A 255 6.61 6.00 -1.46
C THR A 255 7.60 6.72 -2.39
N ARG A 256 8.09 7.91 -2.00
CA ARG A 256 9.12 8.63 -2.76
C ARG A 256 10.43 7.85 -2.80
N ARG A 257 10.84 7.24 -1.68
CA ARG A 257 12.04 6.38 -1.62
C ARG A 257 11.89 5.14 -2.50
N ALA A 258 10.70 4.52 -2.49
CA ALA A 258 10.41 3.42 -3.39
C ALA A 258 10.51 3.85 -4.87
N ALA A 259 9.98 5.01 -5.25
CA ALA A 259 10.15 5.57 -6.58
C ALA A 259 11.62 5.76 -6.95
N ALA A 260 12.42 6.34 -6.06
CA ALA A 260 13.85 6.53 -6.28
C ALA A 260 14.62 5.20 -6.45
N ALA A 261 14.22 4.14 -5.75
CA ALA A 261 14.81 2.81 -5.91
C ALA A 261 14.57 2.21 -7.31
N HIS A 262 13.48 2.62 -7.98
CA HIS A 262 13.18 2.31 -9.38
C HIS A 262 13.79 3.31 -10.38
N GLY A 263 14.63 4.24 -9.92
CA GLY A 263 15.20 5.30 -10.77
C GLY A 263 14.20 6.40 -11.15
N LEU A 264 13.03 6.46 -10.49
CA LEU A 264 11.96 7.41 -10.78
C LEU A 264 12.03 8.63 -9.85
N HIS A 265 11.78 9.82 -10.40
CA HIS A 265 11.71 11.05 -9.63
C HIS A 265 10.25 11.41 -9.29
N ALA A 266 9.85 11.20 -8.05
CA ALA A 266 8.54 11.62 -7.53
C ALA A 266 8.65 12.80 -6.55
N VAL A 267 7.72 13.74 -6.62
CA VAL A 267 7.57 14.81 -5.63
C VAL A 267 6.74 14.29 -4.45
N ALA A 268 7.30 14.27 -3.24
CA ALA A 268 6.54 13.88 -2.06
C ALA A 268 5.58 14.98 -1.61
N ALA A 269 4.39 14.57 -1.19
CA ALA A 269 3.49 15.39 -0.37
C ALA A 269 4.11 15.61 1.01
N GLY A 270 4.01 16.84 1.52
CA GLY A 270 4.49 17.17 2.87
C GLY A 270 3.66 16.50 3.97
N ARG A 271 2.40 16.18 3.68
CA ARG A 271 1.50 15.39 4.52
C ARG A 271 0.64 14.48 3.64
N PRO A 272 0.26 13.28 4.10
CA PRO A 272 -0.59 12.35 3.36
C PRO A 272 -2.08 12.78 3.38
N THR A 273 -2.36 14.05 3.09
CA THR A 273 -3.71 14.63 3.00
C THR A 273 -4.01 15.07 1.56
N PRO A 274 -5.29 15.25 1.18
CA PRO A 274 -5.66 15.76 -0.13
C PRO A 274 -4.92 17.05 -0.52
N GLU A 275 -4.80 17.99 0.41
CA GLU A 275 -4.13 19.28 0.20
C GLU A 275 -2.62 19.10 0.02
N GLY A 276 -2.00 18.26 0.84
CA GLY A 276 -0.56 17.98 0.72
C GLY A 276 -0.20 17.32 -0.61
N VAL A 277 -1.07 16.43 -1.10
CA VAL A 277 -0.93 15.79 -2.42
C VAL A 277 -1.16 16.78 -3.55
N ARG A 278 -2.18 17.64 -3.44
CA ARG A 278 -2.46 18.71 -4.40
C ARG A 278 -1.24 19.64 -4.55
N ASP A 279 -0.65 20.08 -3.44
CA ASP A 279 0.52 20.98 -3.48
C ASP A 279 1.73 20.30 -4.12
N ALA A 280 1.93 19.00 -3.87
CA ALA A 280 2.97 18.23 -4.53
C ALA A 280 2.71 18.05 -6.03
N LEU A 281 1.46 17.86 -6.42
CA LEU A 281 1.04 17.76 -7.81
C LEU A 281 1.33 19.03 -8.59
N VAL A 282 0.97 20.20 -8.05
CA VAL A 282 1.28 21.50 -8.68
C VAL A 282 2.78 21.66 -8.89
N ARG A 283 3.60 21.34 -7.89
CA ARG A 283 5.07 21.39 -8.02
C ARG A 283 5.59 20.41 -9.08
N ALA A 284 5.05 19.20 -9.14
CA ALA A 284 5.45 18.19 -10.12
C ALA A 284 5.10 18.60 -11.56
N LEU A 285 3.92 19.19 -11.76
CA LEU A 285 3.49 19.70 -13.07
C LEU A 285 4.29 20.93 -13.50
N ALA A 286 4.55 21.88 -12.59
CA ALA A 286 5.37 23.06 -12.87
C ALA A 286 6.81 22.69 -13.27
N ALA A 287 7.43 21.76 -12.54
CA ALA A 287 8.78 21.28 -12.85
C ALA A 287 8.87 20.66 -14.26
N ARG A 288 7.81 19.99 -14.72
CA ARG A 288 7.75 19.44 -16.08
C ARG A 288 7.52 20.50 -17.15
N ARG A 289 6.64 21.49 -16.92
CA ARG A 289 6.42 22.59 -17.89
C ARG A 289 7.66 23.46 -18.09
N GLY A 290 8.51 23.57 -17.06
CA GLY A 290 9.78 24.31 -17.11
C GLY A 290 10.98 23.53 -17.66
N ALA A 291 10.86 22.22 -17.90
CA ALA A 291 11.95 21.42 -18.45
C ALA A 291 12.07 21.66 -19.97
N PRO A 292 13.26 21.95 -20.51
CA PRO A 292 13.43 22.05 -21.96
C PRO A 292 13.10 20.69 -22.62
N PRO A 293 12.49 20.66 -23.82
CA PRO A 293 12.17 19.41 -24.49
C PRO A 293 13.46 18.59 -24.65
N GLY A 294 13.47 17.39 -24.07
CA GLY A 294 14.64 16.53 -24.01
C GLY A 294 15.17 16.24 -25.41
N ARG A 295 16.45 16.58 -25.65
CA ARG A 295 17.18 16.07 -26.81
C ARG A 295 17.27 14.55 -26.65
N SER A 296 16.70 13.81 -27.58
CA SER A 296 17.10 12.43 -27.80
C SER A 296 18.60 12.43 -28.08
N ALA A 297 19.37 11.74 -27.24
CA ALA A 297 20.77 11.47 -27.57
C ALA A 297 20.80 10.62 -28.85
N PRO A 298 21.52 11.01 -29.91
CA PRO A 298 21.68 10.14 -31.06
C PRO A 298 22.46 8.88 -30.63
N PRO A 299 22.21 7.73 -31.27
CA PRO A 299 22.92 6.48 -30.95
C PRO A 299 24.42 6.71 -31.12
N GLY A 300 25.17 6.34 -30.08
CA GLY A 300 26.61 6.52 -30.01
C GLY A 300 27.31 5.95 -31.23
N THR A 301 28.10 6.79 -31.89
CA THR A 301 29.05 6.37 -32.93
C THR A 301 30.06 5.41 -32.29
N PRO A 302 30.35 4.24 -32.87
CA PRO A 302 31.36 3.34 -32.33
C PRO A 302 32.74 4.04 -32.37
N PRO A 303 33.64 3.74 -31.41
CA PRO A 303 34.94 4.39 -31.35
C PRO A 303 35.73 4.07 -32.61
N GLY A 304 36.06 5.12 -33.37
CA GLY A 304 36.98 5.05 -34.50
C GLY A 304 38.37 4.63 -34.02
N THR A 305 38.94 3.68 -34.74
CA THR A 305 40.35 3.29 -34.67
C THR A 305 41.23 4.53 -34.90
N ASP A 306 42.01 4.90 -33.88
CA ASP A 306 43.05 5.92 -33.98
C ASP A 306 44.22 5.36 -34.80
N PRO A 307 44.53 5.93 -35.99
CA PRO A 307 45.59 5.42 -36.86
C PRO A 307 47.01 5.75 -36.38
N ASN A 308 47.20 6.37 -35.20
CA ASN A 308 48.51 6.88 -34.78
C ASN A 308 49.08 6.25 -33.51
N ARG A 309 48.77 4.98 -33.21
CA ARG A 309 49.42 4.25 -32.12
C ARG A 309 50.73 3.61 -32.62
N PRO A 310 51.92 4.05 -32.15
CA PRO A 310 53.17 3.42 -32.53
C PRO A 310 53.28 2.01 -31.93
N THR A 311 53.51 1.04 -32.80
CA THR A 311 53.86 -0.35 -32.45
C THR A 311 55.21 -0.37 -31.73
N GLN A 312 55.21 -0.80 -30.47
CA GLN A 312 56.45 -1.21 -29.82
C GLN A 312 56.73 -2.68 -30.18
N GLU A 313 57.80 -2.87 -30.96
CA GLU A 313 58.42 -4.17 -31.21
C GLU A 313 59.08 -4.68 -29.92
N THR A 314 58.67 -5.88 -29.50
CA THR A 314 59.39 -6.71 -28.54
C THR A 314 60.05 -7.85 -29.31
N THR A 315 61.37 -7.96 -29.25
CA THR A 315 62.17 -9.20 -29.46
C THR A 315 63.61 -8.97 -28.95
N PRO A 316 64.36 -9.99 -28.50
CA PRO A 316 63.98 -11.32 -28.02
C PRO A 316 64.11 -11.49 -26.49
#